data_AF-A0A6P4E2X9-F1
#
_entry.id   AF-A0A6P4E2X9-F1
#
_cell.length_a   1.000
_cell.length_b   1.000
_cell.length_c   1.000
_cell.angle_alpha   90.00
_cell.angle_beta   90.00
_cell.angle_gamma   90.00
#
_symmetry.space_group_name_H-M   'P 1'
#
loop_
_entity.id
_entity.type
_entity.pdbx_description
1 polymer ?
#
loop_
_entity_poly.entity_id
_entity_poly.type
_entity_poly.pdbx_seq_one_letter_code
_entity_poly.pdbx_strand_id
1 'polypeptide(L)'
;MPIFVSAHSLRAINKYYAHQEHSGLDNLCQLTNHLHTFIFAKLNYMVFALYFATIGRSASPAGVSQSSYGSLESTEDIHIRVDEDCGVSESTPLLAATQRSNKSPTSSAAFSSSPCPGNPILTKDCLNWQSVVFLVMCAAALGLAVYLLWRETQMPDFGYRLSLIEHDIWSEMDLQGQGTPLDPLKAVLFTHTESEECNEDCPEVLRKLQSSSLEELPYNFLVTGDCQVFKVYGWEYESNFLKDLSGNSSLVIAFVGNFSRNPPKDCQLKAAQALILESVKRKKLQPEYKLFVLANNAEALQRELMHWPRYTSPRRMK
;
A
#
# COMPACT_ATOMS: atom_id res chain seq x y z
N MET A 1 32.56 5.15 36.83
CA MET A 1 33.53 5.48 35.76
C MET A 1 32.89 6.58 34.92
N PRO A 2 33.51 7.75 34.76
CA PRO A 2 32.96 8.77 33.86
C PRO A 2 33.09 8.29 32.41
N ILE A 3 31.98 8.29 31.68
CA ILE A 3 31.94 8.01 30.25
C ILE A 3 32.53 9.23 29.56
N PHE A 4 33.80 9.17 29.18
CA PHE A 4 34.42 10.19 28.34
C PHE A 4 33.94 9.98 26.91
N VAL A 5 32.86 10.66 26.54
CA VAL A 5 32.46 10.78 25.14
C VAL A 5 33.44 11.73 24.47
N SER A 6 34.16 11.26 23.45
CA SER A 6 35.06 12.07 22.63
C SER A 6 34.32 13.31 22.10
N ALA A 7 34.98 14.48 22.12
CA ALA A 7 34.40 15.73 21.63
C ALA A 7 33.89 15.64 20.17
N HIS A 8 34.49 14.74 19.38
CA HIS A 8 34.10 14.46 18.00
C HIS A 8 32.82 13.61 17.93
N SER A 9 32.65 12.67 18.87
CA SER A 9 31.42 11.88 19.01
C SER A 9 30.26 12.80 19.41
N LEU A 10 30.46 13.73 20.34
CA LEU A 10 29.46 14.76 20.68
C LEU A 10 29.09 15.65 19.49
N ARG A 11 30.07 16.06 18.66
CA ARG A 11 29.80 16.85 17.46
C ARG A 11 28.98 16.07 16.43
N ALA A 12 29.33 14.81 16.18
CA ALA A 12 28.59 13.93 15.27
C ALA A 12 27.16 13.67 15.77
N ILE A 13 27.01 13.40 17.06
CA ILE A 13 25.71 13.20 17.73
C ILE A 13 24.86 14.47 17.63
N ASN A 14 25.42 15.64 17.92
CA ASN A 14 24.67 16.90 17.85
C ASN A 14 24.23 17.24 16.42
N LYS A 15 25.10 16.98 15.43
CA LYS A 15 24.78 17.18 14.01
C LYS A 15 23.71 16.19 13.52
N TYR A 16 23.78 14.94 13.99
CA TYR A 16 22.78 13.91 13.70
C TYR A 16 21.39 14.30 14.24
N TYR A 17 21.30 14.71 15.52
CA TYR A 17 20.03 15.13 16.11
C TYR A 17 19.44 16.38 15.45
N ALA A 18 20.26 17.39 15.15
CA ALA A 18 19.79 18.60 14.46
C ALA A 18 19.20 18.31 13.07
N HIS A 19 19.78 17.36 12.34
CA HIS A 19 19.29 16.98 11.01
C HIS A 19 18.00 16.16 11.07
N GLN A 20 17.88 15.27 12.07
CA GLN A 20 16.69 14.47 12.28
C GLN A 20 15.47 15.31 12.69
N GLU A 21 15.68 16.37 13.46
CA GLU A 21 14.63 17.30 13.88
C GLU A 21 14.09 18.13 12.71
N HIS A 22 14.97 18.68 11.85
CA HIS A 22 14.55 19.40 10.62
C HIS A 22 13.77 18.50 9.66
N SER A 23 14.31 17.31 9.38
CA SER A 23 13.68 16.35 8.47
C SER A 23 12.32 15.86 8.99
N GLY A 24 12.17 15.72 10.30
CA GLY A 24 10.91 15.33 10.92
C GLY A 24 9.83 16.40 10.81
N LEU A 25 10.19 17.66 11.08
CA LEU A 25 9.26 18.79 11.07
C LEU A 25 8.74 19.10 9.66
N ASP A 26 9.63 19.10 8.66
CA ASP A 26 9.26 19.41 7.28
C ASP A 26 8.30 18.36 6.70
N ASN A 27 8.55 17.08 6.99
CA ASN A 27 7.69 15.98 6.57
C ASN A 27 6.31 16.06 7.26
N LEU A 28 6.26 16.45 8.54
CA LEU A 28 5.00 16.66 9.28
C LEU A 28 4.21 17.84 8.73
N CYS A 29 4.86 18.96 8.40
CA CYS A 29 4.23 20.12 7.79
C CYS A 29 3.70 19.80 6.38
N GLN A 30 4.48 19.09 5.56
CA GLN A 30 4.08 18.69 4.22
C GLN A 30 2.90 17.71 4.25
N LEU A 31 2.94 16.72 5.16
CA LEU A 31 1.85 15.77 5.35
C LEU A 31 0.57 16.47 5.82
N THR A 32 0.68 17.40 6.78
CA THR A 32 -0.47 18.16 7.30
C THR A 32 -1.10 19.02 6.21
N ASN A 33 -0.29 19.72 5.41
CA ASN A 33 -0.79 20.55 4.31
C ASN A 33 -1.46 19.71 3.20
N HIS A 34 -0.89 18.54 2.89
CA HIS A 34 -1.47 17.62 1.91
C HIS A 34 -2.77 16.98 2.42
N LEU A 35 -2.83 16.60 3.69
CA LEU A 35 -4.03 16.04 4.32
C LEU A 35 -5.15 17.08 4.36
N HIS A 36 -4.82 18.33 4.74
CA HIS A 36 -5.77 19.43 4.80
C HIS A 36 -6.36 19.73 3.43
N THR A 37 -5.54 19.86 2.39
CA THR A 37 -6.03 20.12 1.02
C THR A 37 -6.88 18.97 0.47
N PHE A 38 -6.49 17.73 0.71
CA PHE A 38 -7.25 16.56 0.25
C PHE A 38 -8.60 16.42 0.96
N ILE A 39 -8.63 16.57 2.29
CA ILE A 39 -9.85 16.45 3.09
C ILE A 39 -10.83 17.57 2.75
N PHE A 40 -10.40 18.83 2.71
CA PHE A 40 -11.29 19.95 2.38
C PHE A 40 -11.87 19.86 0.96
N ALA A 41 -11.07 19.42 -0.02
CA ALA A 41 -11.55 19.25 -1.39
C ALA A 41 -12.61 18.15 -1.49
N LYS A 42 -12.42 17.02 -0.80
CA LYS A 42 -13.37 15.90 -0.79
C LYS A 42 -14.62 16.20 0.02
N LEU A 43 -14.49 16.91 1.15
CA LEU A 43 -15.62 17.34 1.98
C LEU A 43 -16.51 18.32 1.22
N ASN A 44 -15.92 19.31 0.53
CA ASN A 44 -16.67 20.25 -0.29
C ASN A 44 -17.46 19.55 -1.42
N TYR A 45 -16.86 18.55 -2.06
CA TYR A 45 -17.54 17.78 -3.11
C TYR A 45 -18.73 16.97 -2.56
N MET A 46 -18.58 16.39 -1.37
CA MET A 46 -19.64 15.65 -0.68
C MET A 46 -20.77 16.56 -0.21
N VAL A 47 -20.45 17.72 0.36
CA VAL A 47 -21.44 18.74 0.77
C VAL A 47 -22.17 19.30 -0.45
N PHE A 48 -21.45 19.56 -1.54
CA PHE A 48 -22.06 20.00 -2.81
C PHE A 48 -23.00 18.92 -3.37
N ALA A 49 -22.57 17.66 -3.42
CA ALA A 49 -23.42 16.56 -3.86
C ALA A 49 -24.69 16.40 -3.00
N LEU A 50 -24.57 16.55 -1.68
CA LEU A 50 -25.71 16.54 -0.77
C LEU A 50 -26.66 17.73 -0.98
N TYR A 51 -26.13 18.92 -1.24
CA TYR A 51 -26.93 20.12 -1.55
C TYR A 51 -27.73 19.97 -2.85
N PHE A 52 -27.15 19.38 -3.90
CA PHE A 52 -27.91 19.12 -5.14
C PHE A 52 -28.90 17.96 -4.99
N ALA A 53 -28.58 16.96 -4.17
CA ALA A 53 -29.52 15.87 -3.87
C ALA A 53 -30.76 16.33 -3.08
N THR A 54 -30.64 17.40 -2.28
CA THR A 54 -31.79 17.98 -1.57
C THR A 54 -32.63 18.91 -2.45
N ILE A 55 -32.01 19.65 -3.39
CA ILE A 55 -32.75 20.48 -4.36
C ILE A 55 -33.44 19.64 -5.43
N GLY A 56 -32.84 18.51 -5.85
CA GLY A 56 -33.47 17.57 -6.78
C GLY A 56 -34.74 16.89 -6.26
N ARG A 57 -35.07 17.05 -4.96
CA ARG A 57 -36.31 16.54 -4.35
C ARG A 57 -37.43 17.58 -4.25
N SER A 58 -37.20 18.85 -4.57
CA SER A 58 -38.21 19.92 -4.44
C SER A 58 -38.76 20.46 -5.77
N ALA A 59 -38.46 19.83 -6.90
CA ALA A 59 -39.06 20.16 -8.19
C ALA A 59 -39.89 18.98 -8.72
N SER A 60 -41.14 18.85 -8.24
CA SER A 60 -42.17 18.15 -9.01
C SER A 60 -42.55 19.03 -10.20
N PRO A 61 -42.39 18.59 -11.45
CA PRO A 61 -42.96 19.29 -12.59
C PRO A 61 -44.47 19.05 -12.57
N ALA A 62 -45.23 20.14 -12.46
CA ALA A 62 -46.65 20.13 -12.80
C ALA A 62 -46.80 19.57 -14.22
N GLY A 63 -47.73 18.62 -14.37
CA GLY A 63 -47.95 17.87 -15.61
C GLY A 63 -48.25 18.78 -16.80
N VAL A 64 -47.45 18.65 -17.85
CA VAL A 64 -47.78 19.13 -19.19
C VAL A 64 -48.35 17.92 -19.93
N SER A 65 -49.68 17.81 -19.97
CA SER A 65 -50.40 16.91 -20.87
C SER A 65 -50.73 17.65 -22.16
N GLN A 66 -50.06 17.27 -23.25
CA GLN A 66 -50.57 17.49 -24.60
C GLN A 66 -51.65 16.44 -24.90
N SER A 67 -52.89 16.85 -25.14
CA SER A 67 -53.75 16.13 -26.09
C SER A 67 -54.80 17.03 -26.72
N SER A 68 -54.82 16.91 -28.05
CA SER A 68 -55.75 17.34 -29.09
C SER A 68 -57.21 17.68 -28.72
N TYR A 69 -57.72 18.65 -29.47
CA TYR A 69 -59.09 19.17 -29.59
C TYR A 69 -60.23 18.13 -29.64
N GLY A 70 -61.36 18.46 -29.00
CA GLY A 70 -62.72 17.96 -29.32
C GLY A 70 -63.75 18.00 -28.17
N SER A 71 -64.56 19.09 -28.12
CA SER A 71 -65.97 19.28 -27.61
C SER A 71 -66.75 18.09 -27.01
N LEU A 72 -67.73 18.19 -26.09
CA LEU A 72 -68.54 19.26 -25.44
C LEU A 72 -69.38 18.57 -24.32
N GLU A 73 -69.85 19.35 -23.32
CA GLU A 73 -70.91 19.08 -22.30
C GLU A 73 -70.59 18.13 -21.11
N SER A 74 -70.53 18.63 -19.85
CA SER A 74 -71.62 19.02 -18.90
C SER A 74 -72.10 17.78 -18.10
N THR A 75 -72.20 17.68 -16.78
CA THR A 75 -72.23 18.61 -15.62
C THR A 75 -71.77 17.83 -14.37
N GLU A 76 -71.42 18.57 -13.33
CA GLU A 76 -71.28 18.21 -11.90
C GLU A 76 -72.17 17.06 -11.41
N ASP A 77 -71.69 16.22 -10.48
CA ASP A 77 -72.00 16.41 -9.05
C ASP A 77 -71.27 15.38 -8.17
N ILE A 78 -70.80 15.84 -7.00
CA ILE A 78 -70.22 15.02 -5.94
C ILE A 78 -71.30 14.87 -4.86
N HIS A 79 -71.64 13.64 -4.48
CA HIS A 79 -72.29 13.43 -3.18
C HIS A 79 -71.78 12.19 -2.45
N ILE A 80 -71.35 12.42 -1.21
CA ILE A 80 -70.89 11.44 -0.23
C ILE A 80 -71.99 11.23 0.84
N ARG A 81 -72.15 9.97 1.28
CA ARG A 81 -72.91 9.42 2.43
C ARG A 81 -74.44 9.37 2.25
N VAL A 82 -75.15 8.33 2.68
CA VAL A 82 -75.34 7.88 4.09
C VAL A 82 -75.80 6.40 4.13
N ASP A 83 -75.34 5.67 5.15
CA ASP A 83 -75.88 4.40 5.68
C ASP A 83 -77.32 4.57 6.18
N GLU A 84 -78.26 3.68 5.85
CA GLU A 84 -79.27 3.26 6.83
C GLU A 84 -79.96 1.94 6.43
N ASP A 85 -79.84 0.97 7.34
CA ASP A 85 -80.62 -0.27 7.39
C ASP A 85 -82.12 0.00 7.42
N CYS A 86 -82.91 -0.86 6.78
CA CYS A 86 -84.28 -1.12 7.24
C CYS A 86 -84.73 -2.52 6.80
N GLY A 87 -84.93 -3.42 7.78
CA GLY A 87 -85.63 -4.68 7.57
C GLY A 87 -87.15 -4.52 7.55
N VAL A 88 -87.86 -5.59 7.17
CA VAL A 88 -89.02 -6.23 7.86
C VAL A 88 -89.65 -7.30 6.94
N SER A 89 -89.91 -8.46 7.55
CA SER A 89 -90.54 -9.69 7.03
C SER A 89 -92.04 -9.59 6.76
N GLU A 90 -92.59 -10.43 5.87
CA GLU A 90 -93.52 -11.54 6.20
C GLU A 90 -94.08 -12.27 4.96
N SER A 91 -93.97 -13.61 4.93
CA SER A 91 -95.12 -14.54 4.84
C SER A 91 -94.67 -16.01 4.66
N THR A 92 -94.96 -16.81 5.69
CA THR A 92 -94.91 -18.30 5.81
C THR A 92 -96.18 -18.92 5.12
N PRO A 93 -96.54 -20.24 5.20
CA PRO A 93 -95.92 -21.43 5.83
C PRO A 93 -96.01 -22.77 5.04
N LEU A 94 -95.33 -23.84 5.52
CA LEU A 94 -95.96 -25.05 6.10
C LEU A 94 -94.93 -26.17 6.45
N LEU A 95 -94.91 -26.50 7.76
CA LEU A 95 -94.86 -27.82 8.45
C LEU A 95 -94.04 -28.99 7.86
N ALA A 96 -93.30 -29.84 8.60
CA ALA A 96 -93.13 -30.05 10.04
C ALA A 96 -91.96 -31.05 10.29
N ALA A 97 -91.56 -31.13 11.58
CA ALA A 97 -91.18 -32.34 12.30
C ALA A 97 -89.70 -32.86 12.32
N THR A 98 -89.03 -32.54 13.44
CA THR A 98 -88.53 -33.51 14.47
C THR A 98 -87.03 -33.90 14.51
N GLN A 99 -86.44 -33.54 15.67
CA GLN A 99 -85.38 -34.17 16.49
C GLN A 99 -83.96 -34.50 15.97
N ARG A 100 -82.99 -33.83 16.62
CA ARG A 100 -81.97 -34.35 17.58
C ARG A 100 -81.12 -35.59 17.20
N SER A 101 -79.81 -35.38 17.32
CA SER A 101 -78.81 -36.27 17.94
C SER A 101 -78.12 -37.37 17.09
N ASN A 102 -76.80 -37.19 16.96
CA ASN A 102 -75.71 -38.18 16.96
C ASN A 102 -75.84 -39.47 16.14
N LYS A 103 -75.06 -39.57 15.04
CA LYS A 103 -74.14 -40.68 14.74
C LYS A 103 -73.45 -40.47 13.38
N SER A 104 -72.13 -40.57 13.35
CA SER A 104 -71.38 -41.07 12.17
C SER A 104 -71.75 -42.56 11.96
N PRO A 105 -71.66 -43.18 10.75
CA PRO A 105 -70.44 -43.23 9.94
C PRO A 105 -70.61 -43.26 8.39
N THR A 106 -69.49 -43.00 7.72
CA THR A 106 -68.98 -43.67 6.51
C THR A 106 -69.97 -44.09 5.41
N SER A 107 -69.88 -43.49 4.22
CA SER A 107 -69.31 -44.15 3.01
C SER A 107 -69.66 -43.40 1.73
N SER A 108 -68.61 -43.12 0.95
CA SER A 108 -68.52 -43.12 -0.51
C SER A 108 -69.68 -42.58 -1.36
N ALA A 109 -69.39 -41.52 -2.12
CA ALA A 109 -69.50 -41.58 -3.58
C ALA A 109 -68.65 -40.47 -4.21
N ALA A 110 -67.75 -40.88 -5.09
CA ALA A 110 -66.91 -40.03 -5.91
C ALA A 110 -67.74 -39.27 -6.94
N PHE A 111 -67.38 -38.01 -7.21
CA PHE A 111 -67.42 -37.47 -8.57
C PHE A 111 -66.29 -36.48 -8.79
N SER A 112 -65.68 -36.65 -9.95
CA SER A 112 -64.46 -36.05 -10.47
C SER A 112 -64.72 -34.71 -11.19
N SER A 113 -63.63 -34.06 -11.61
CA SER A 113 -63.47 -32.85 -12.46
C SER A 113 -63.48 -31.52 -11.68
N SER A 114 -62.49 -30.62 -11.77
CA SER A 114 -61.30 -30.46 -12.62
C SER A 114 -60.29 -29.54 -11.92
N PRO A 115 -59.00 -29.54 -12.31
CA PRO A 115 -57.95 -28.72 -11.71
C PRO A 115 -57.89 -27.32 -12.34
N CYS A 116 -57.84 -26.28 -11.50
CA CYS A 116 -57.52 -24.93 -11.94
C CYS A 116 -56.09 -24.89 -12.54
N PRO A 117 -55.88 -24.29 -13.72
CA PRO A 117 -54.56 -24.23 -14.33
C PRO A 117 -53.64 -23.30 -13.54
N GLY A 118 -52.47 -23.83 -13.17
CA GLY A 118 -51.42 -23.08 -12.50
C GLY A 118 -50.83 -22.00 -13.40
N ASN A 119 -50.67 -20.80 -12.84
CA ASN A 119 -49.84 -19.76 -13.45
C ASN A 119 -48.38 -20.23 -13.44
N PRO A 120 -47.66 -20.22 -14.59
CA PRO A 120 -46.22 -20.33 -14.53
C PRO A 120 -45.68 -19.03 -13.92
N ILE A 121 -45.12 -19.12 -12.72
CA ILE A 121 -44.24 -18.09 -12.17
C ILE A 121 -43.00 -18.10 -13.06
N LEU A 122 -43.06 -17.32 -14.14
CA LEU A 122 -41.90 -16.93 -14.90
C LEU A 122 -41.11 -15.96 -14.01
N THR A 123 -40.11 -16.47 -13.31
CA THR A 123 -39.10 -15.65 -12.62
C THR A 123 -38.35 -14.87 -13.70
N LYS A 124 -38.91 -13.72 -14.05
CA LYS A 124 -38.20 -12.70 -14.81
C LYS A 124 -37.21 -12.11 -13.82
N ASP A 125 -35.98 -12.59 -13.86
CA ASP A 125 -34.89 -12.08 -13.04
C ASP A 125 -34.69 -10.60 -13.39
N CYS A 126 -35.38 -9.74 -12.66
CA CYS A 126 -35.21 -8.30 -12.71
C CYS A 126 -33.90 -7.96 -12.00
N LEU A 127 -32.77 -8.30 -12.63
CA LEU A 127 -31.49 -7.73 -12.31
C LEU A 127 -31.60 -6.23 -12.56
N ASN A 128 -31.89 -5.49 -11.50
CA ASN A 128 -31.95 -4.04 -11.52
C ASN A 128 -30.60 -3.52 -12.05
N TRP A 129 -30.61 -2.72 -13.12
CA TRP A 129 -29.41 -2.17 -13.74
C TRP A 129 -28.49 -1.47 -12.72
N GLN A 130 -29.08 -0.88 -11.69
CA GLN A 130 -28.36 -0.25 -10.59
C GLN A 130 -27.56 -1.25 -9.73
N SER A 131 -28.04 -2.48 -9.58
CA SER A 131 -27.32 -3.57 -8.92
C SER A 131 -26.12 -4.04 -9.76
N VAL A 132 -26.29 -4.11 -11.09
CA VAL A 132 -25.20 -4.46 -12.01
C VAL A 132 -24.08 -3.43 -11.96
N VAL A 133 -24.41 -2.13 -11.96
CA VAL A 133 -23.41 -1.05 -11.85
C VAL A 133 -22.65 -1.11 -10.53
N PHE A 134 -23.34 -1.37 -9.41
CA PHE A 134 -22.69 -1.51 -8.11
C PHE A 134 -21.73 -2.69 -8.06
N LEU A 135 -22.13 -3.85 -8.62
CA LEU A 135 -21.27 -5.04 -8.69
C LEU A 135 -20.01 -4.79 -9.52
N VAL A 136 -20.13 -4.10 -10.66
CA VAL A 136 -18.97 -3.73 -11.50
C VAL A 136 -18.02 -2.79 -10.76
N MET A 137 -18.54 -1.80 -10.04
CA MET A 137 -17.73 -0.88 -9.23
C MET A 137 -17.01 -1.63 -8.10
N CYS A 138 -17.68 -2.54 -7.39
CA CYS A 138 -17.07 -3.37 -6.37
C CYS A 138 -15.98 -4.28 -6.95
N ALA A 139 -16.23 -4.92 -8.10
CA ALA A 139 -15.25 -5.78 -8.76
C ALA A 139 -14.00 -4.98 -9.19
N ALA A 140 -14.19 -3.78 -9.74
CA ALA A 140 -13.08 -2.89 -10.08
C ALA A 140 -12.30 -2.42 -8.84
N ALA A 141 -12.98 -2.08 -7.75
CA ALA A 141 -12.35 -1.70 -6.50
C ALA A 141 -11.55 -2.85 -5.88
N LEU A 142 -12.09 -4.07 -5.88
CA LEU A 142 -11.39 -5.28 -5.44
C LEU A 142 -10.20 -5.60 -6.34
N GLY A 143 -10.36 -5.47 -7.66
CA GLY A 143 -9.27 -5.65 -8.62
C GLY A 143 -8.13 -4.64 -8.41
N LEU A 144 -8.47 -3.38 -8.17
CA LEU A 144 -7.49 -2.34 -7.81
C LEU A 144 -6.84 -2.64 -6.46
N ALA A 145 -7.60 -3.04 -5.44
CA ALA A 145 -7.05 -3.41 -4.14
C ALA A 145 -6.08 -4.58 -4.26
N VAL A 146 -6.45 -5.65 -4.97
CA VAL A 146 -5.59 -6.80 -5.25
C VAL A 146 -4.36 -6.38 -6.07
N TYR A 147 -4.52 -5.51 -7.06
CA TYR A 147 -3.39 -4.99 -7.85
C TYR A 147 -2.43 -4.15 -7.00
N LEU A 148 -2.95 -3.30 -6.12
CA LEU A 148 -2.15 -2.49 -5.21
C LEU A 148 -1.43 -3.37 -4.18
N LEU A 149 -2.11 -4.37 -3.63
CA LEU A 149 -1.52 -5.38 -2.74
C LEU A 149 -0.44 -6.19 -3.47
N TRP A 150 -0.67 -6.58 -4.72
CA TRP A 150 0.31 -7.26 -5.57
C TRP A 150 1.53 -6.37 -5.91
N ARG A 151 1.32 -5.06 -6.02
CA ARG A 151 2.39 -4.08 -6.21
C ARG A 151 3.19 -3.86 -4.92
N GLU A 152 2.52 -3.90 -3.78
CA GLU A 152 3.13 -3.78 -2.46
C GLU A 152 3.96 -5.02 -2.10
N THR A 153 3.50 -6.23 -2.42
CA THR A 153 4.29 -7.47 -2.21
C THR A 153 5.54 -7.59 -3.08
N GLN A 154 5.61 -6.85 -4.20
CA GLN A 154 6.83 -6.77 -5.02
C GLN A 154 7.90 -5.85 -4.42
N MET A 155 7.52 -4.94 -3.51
CA MET A 155 8.49 -4.20 -2.72
C MET A 155 8.70 -5.02 -1.45
N PRO A 156 9.83 -5.74 -1.30
CA PRO A 156 10.11 -6.41 -0.04
C PRO A 156 10.04 -5.38 1.07
N ASP A 157 9.04 -5.50 1.94
CA ASP A 157 8.97 -4.77 3.19
C ASP A 157 10.02 -5.39 4.11
N PHE A 158 11.28 -5.06 3.83
CA PHE A 158 12.30 -5.18 4.84
C PHE A 158 11.82 -4.21 5.92
N GLY A 159 11.23 -4.70 7.00
CA GLY A 159 10.79 -3.92 8.17
C GLY A 159 11.97 -3.26 8.91
N TYR A 160 12.93 -2.76 8.15
CA TYR A 160 14.18 -2.16 8.50
C TYR A 160 14.26 -0.82 7.78
N ARG A 161 14.20 0.26 8.57
CA ARG A 161 14.36 1.63 8.07
C ARG A 161 15.86 1.87 7.81
N LEU A 162 16.22 2.26 6.59
CA LEU A 162 17.59 2.64 6.26
C LEU A 162 18.02 3.84 7.12
N SER A 163 18.97 3.61 8.03
CA SER A 163 19.68 4.68 8.75
C SER A 163 20.93 5.05 7.95
N LEU A 164 20.86 6.15 7.21
CA LEU A 164 21.96 6.65 6.41
C LEU A 164 22.62 7.84 7.11
N ILE A 165 23.92 7.74 7.37
CA ILE A 165 24.75 8.81 7.91
C ILE A 165 25.52 9.43 6.75
N GLU A 166 25.31 10.72 6.52
CA GLU A 166 26.01 11.49 5.48
C GLU A 166 27.51 11.65 5.81
N HIS A 167 28.33 11.77 4.76
CA HIS A 167 29.79 11.78 4.85
C HIS A 167 30.34 12.91 5.72
N ASP A 168 29.73 14.09 5.61
CA ASP A 168 30.10 15.31 6.34
C ASP A 168 29.82 15.24 7.85
N ILE A 169 29.13 14.21 8.33
CA ILE A 169 28.84 13.99 9.75
C ILE A 169 30.01 13.27 10.44
N TRP A 170 30.65 12.33 9.76
CA TRP A 170 31.61 11.40 10.39
C TRP A 170 33.04 11.53 9.86
N SER A 171 33.24 11.99 8.63
CA SER A 171 34.56 12.25 8.04
C SER A 171 34.88 13.74 8.04
N GLU A 172 36.16 14.07 8.23
CA GLU A 172 36.67 15.45 8.14
C GLU A 172 37.22 15.78 6.74
N MET A 173 37.29 14.80 5.84
CA MET A 173 37.70 15.02 4.45
C MET A 173 36.55 15.65 3.66
N ASP A 174 36.87 16.54 2.71
CA ASP A 174 35.88 17.10 1.79
C ASP A 174 35.97 16.40 0.43
N LEU A 175 34.87 15.77 0.03
CA LEU A 175 34.75 15.09 -1.27
C LEU A 175 33.99 15.94 -2.30
N GLN A 176 33.52 17.15 -1.96
CA GLN A 176 32.73 17.97 -2.88
C GLN A 176 33.54 18.36 -4.12
N GLY A 177 33.11 17.85 -5.28
CA GLY A 177 33.71 18.17 -6.58
C GLY A 177 35.02 17.44 -6.91
N GLN A 178 35.45 16.47 -6.09
CA GLN A 178 36.71 15.75 -6.26
C GLN A 178 36.57 14.29 -6.73
N GLY A 179 35.50 13.94 -7.45
CA GLY A 179 35.30 12.59 -7.96
C GLY A 179 34.68 12.52 -9.35
N THR A 180 34.85 11.39 -10.03
CA THR A 180 34.15 11.09 -11.28
C THR A 180 32.65 10.90 -10.99
N PRO A 181 31.74 11.67 -11.60
CA PRO A 181 30.31 11.52 -11.36
C PRO A 181 29.78 10.14 -11.76
N LEU A 182 28.86 9.60 -10.96
CA LEU A 182 28.20 8.33 -11.24
C LEU A 182 26.96 8.49 -12.12
N ASP A 183 26.96 7.78 -13.25
CA ASP A 183 25.75 7.45 -13.99
C ASP A 183 24.97 6.31 -13.31
N PRO A 184 23.68 6.13 -13.62
CA PRO A 184 22.87 5.05 -13.07
C PRO A 184 23.53 3.68 -13.22
N LEU A 185 23.87 3.09 -12.09
CA LEU A 185 24.70 1.90 -11.99
C LEU A 185 23.93 0.64 -12.38
N LYS A 186 24.63 -0.35 -12.92
CA LYS A 186 24.07 -1.67 -13.31
C LYS A 186 24.57 -2.80 -12.42
N ALA A 187 25.49 -2.51 -11.53
CA ALA A 187 26.14 -3.51 -10.69
C ALA A 187 26.32 -2.98 -9.27
N VAL A 188 26.19 -3.87 -8.30
CA VAL A 188 26.53 -3.64 -6.90
C VAL A 188 27.61 -4.65 -6.55
N LEU A 189 28.70 -4.16 -5.97
CA LEU A 189 29.80 -4.99 -5.50
C LEU A 189 29.82 -4.96 -3.98
N PHE A 190 29.74 -6.14 -3.38
CA PHE A 190 29.90 -6.33 -1.95
C PHE A 190 31.31 -6.76 -1.60
N THR A 191 31.82 -6.21 -0.50
CA THR A 191 33.10 -6.57 0.09
C THR A 191 33.03 -6.42 1.61
N HIS A 192 34.12 -6.75 2.30
CA HIS A 192 34.33 -6.45 3.71
C HIS A 192 35.58 -5.59 3.92
N THR A 193 35.71 -4.96 5.07
CA THR A 193 36.86 -4.10 5.41
C THR A 193 38.05 -4.87 5.98
N GLU A 194 37.90 -6.18 6.25
CA GLU A 194 38.87 -7.00 7.00
C GLU A 194 39.21 -6.43 8.40
N SER A 195 38.36 -5.55 8.92
CA SER A 195 38.58 -4.86 10.19
C SER A 195 37.95 -5.60 11.38
N GLU A 196 38.15 -5.05 12.56
CA GLU A 196 37.34 -5.38 13.73
C GLU A 196 35.86 -5.03 13.45
N GLU A 197 34.94 -5.89 13.87
CA GLU A 197 33.51 -5.57 13.86
C GLU A 197 33.20 -4.55 14.96
N CYS A 198 32.27 -3.64 14.70
CA CYS A 198 31.83 -2.64 15.67
C CYS A 198 30.39 -2.93 16.11
N ASN A 199 30.12 -2.87 17.42
CA ASN A 199 28.76 -2.98 17.98
C ASN A 199 28.26 -1.63 18.49
N GLU A 200 29.16 -0.92 19.15
CA GLU A 200 28.99 0.44 19.68
C GLU A 200 30.19 1.27 19.19
N ASP A 201 30.05 2.60 19.16
CA ASP A 201 31.12 3.53 18.78
C ASP A 201 31.78 3.24 17.42
N CYS A 202 30.99 2.73 16.46
CA CYS A 202 31.41 2.47 15.08
C CYS A 202 32.18 3.62 14.39
N PRO A 203 31.88 4.91 14.63
CA PRO A 203 32.67 6.00 14.08
C PRO A 203 34.17 5.96 14.43
N GLU A 204 34.56 5.42 15.58
CA GLU A 204 35.98 5.30 15.96
C GLU A 204 36.71 4.25 15.12
N VAL A 205 36.06 3.11 14.87
CA VAL A 205 36.59 2.06 13.99
C VAL A 205 36.74 2.58 12.55
N LEU A 206 35.76 3.35 12.07
CA LEU A 206 35.83 3.98 10.74
C LEU A 206 37.00 4.97 10.64
N ARG A 207 37.23 5.80 11.67
CA ARG A 207 38.39 6.70 11.69
C ARG A 207 39.72 5.97 11.74
N LYS A 208 39.81 4.86 12.48
CA LYS A 208 41.01 4.00 12.49
C LYS A 208 41.29 3.47 11.09
N LEU A 209 40.27 3.02 10.36
CA LEU A 209 40.40 2.60 8.98
C LEU A 209 40.84 3.75 8.07
N GLN A 210 40.24 4.92 8.20
CA GLN A 210 40.61 6.10 7.43
C GLN A 210 42.06 6.54 7.71
N SER A 211 42.49 6.50 8.98
CA SER A 211 43.85 6.91 9.38
C SER A 211 44.97 6.05 8.77
N SER A 212 44.64 4.86 8.26
CA SER A 212 45.59 3.99 7.58
C SER A 212 45.89 4.42 6.14
N SER A 213 45.13 5.37 5.59
CA SER A 213 45.23 5.86 4.23
C SER A 213 45.33 7.39 4.20
N LEU A 214 46.05 7.94 3.21
CA LEU A 214 46.07 9.38 2.94
C LEU A 214 44.83 9.83 2.15
N GLU A 215 44.18 8.89 1.45
CA GLU A 215 42.92 9.08 0.73
C GLU A 215 41.74 8.58 1.56
N GLU A 216 40.54 9.07 1.24
CA GLU A 216 39.28 8.60 1.80
C GLU A 216 39.05 7.10 1.52
N LEU A 217 38.26 6.43 2.38
CA LEU A 217 37.99 5.00 2.27
C LEU A 217 37.47 4.63 0.86
N PRO A 218 37.99 3.57 0.23
CA PRO A 218 37.74 3.30 -1.17
C PRO A 218 36.40 2.58 -1.38
N TYR A 219 35.29 3.05 -0.81
CA TYR A 219 33.97 2.41 -0.90
C TYR A 219 32.89 3.46 -1.14
N ASN A 220 31.74 3.12 -1.73
CA ASN A 220 30.63 4.09 -1.82
C ASN A 220 29.88 4.20 -0.49
N PHE A 221 29.61 3.04 0.12
CA PHE A 221 28.90 2.92 1.38
C PHE A 221 29.56 1.89 2.29
N LEU A 222 29.48 2.14 3.60
CA LEU A 222 29.94 1.25 4.66
C LEU A 222 28.76 0.82 5.52
N VAL A 223 28.62 -0.48 5.78
CA VAL A 223 27.57 -1.03 6.63
C VAL A 223 28.19 -1.52 7.92
N THR A 224 27.93 -0.82 9.01
CA THR A 224 28.53 -1.03 10.33
C THR A 224 27.71 -2.03 11.16
N GLY A 225 28.33 -2.65 12.17
CA GLY A 225 27.70 -3.71 12.96
C GLY A 225 26.64 -3.21 13.96
N ASP A 226 26.50 -1.89 14.13
CA ASP A 226 25.35 -1.18 14.72
C ASP A 226 24.18 -1.00 13.73
N CYS A 227 24.29 -1.64 12.55
CA CYS A 227 23.27 -1.71 11.52
C CYS A 227 23.02 -0.37 10.78
N GLN A 228 23.93 0.59 10.94
CA GLN A 228 23.87 1.87 10.24
C GLN A 228 24.64 1.81 8.91
N VAL A 229 24.31 2.72 8.00
CA VAL A 229 24.99 2.87 6.72
C VAL A 229 25.69 4.22 6.69
N PHE A 230 27.00 4.21 6.53
CA PHE A 230 27.82 5.41 6.42
C PHE A 230 28.11 5.69 4.94
N LYS A 231 27.79 6.90 4.50
CA LYS A 231 28.12 7.39 3.16
C LYS A 231 29.59 7.81 3.11
N VAL A 232 30.28 7.36 2.07
CA VAL A 232 31.63 7.83 1.73
C VAL A 232 31.53 8.64 0.42
N TYR A 233 31.78 8.02 -0.74
CA TYR A 233 31.53 8.63 -2.06
C TYR A 233 30.04 8.66 -2.44
N GLY A 234 29.23 7.80 -1.80
CA GLY A 234 27.78 7.77 -1.99
C GLY A 234 27.33 7.37 -3.39
N TRP A 235 26.23 7.97 -3.84
CA TRP A 235 25.68 7.78 -5.21
C TRP A 235 26.14 8.86 -6.19
N GLU A 236 26.99 9.76 -5.72
CA GLU A 236 27.43 10.94 -6.44
C GLU A 236 28.72 10.67 -7.20
N TYR A 237 29.66 9.92 -6.61
CA TYR A 237 31.00 9.71 -7.16
C TYR A 237 31.42 8.24 -7.23
N GLU A 238 32.24 7.92 -8.23
CA GLU A 238 32.87 6.59 -8.35
C GLU A 238 33.77 6.32 -7.16
N SER A 239 33.74 5.09 -6.64
CA SER A 239 34.63 4.70 -5.55
C SER A 239 36.03 4.38 -6.07
N ASN A 240 37.03 4.68 -5.24
CA ASN A 240 38.43 4.39 -5.53
C ASN A 240 38.78 2.89 -5.41
N PHE A 241 37.80 2.02 -5.11
CA PHE A 241 38.01 0.59 -4.87
C PHE A 241 38.57 -0.17 -6.07
N LEU A 242 38.08 0.19 -7.26
CA LEU A 242 38.33 -0.54 -8.50
C LEU A 242 39.06 0.33 -9.53
N LYS A 243 39.87 1.32 -9.09
CA LYS A 243 40.61 2.24 -9.97
C LYS A 243 41.37 1.51 -11.10
N ASP A 244 41.84 0.28 -10.84
CA ASP A 244 42.63 -0.51 -11.79
C ASP A 244 41.79 -1.47 -12.67
N LEU A 245 40.48 -1.58 -12.45
CA LEU A 245 39.61 -2.51 -13.17
C LEU A 245 38.80 -1.76 -14.22
N SER A 246 39.32 -1.76 -15.45
CA SER A 246 38.61 -1.28 -16.64
C SER A 246 37.41 -2.18 -16.92
N GLY A 247 36.21 -1.77 -16.50
CA GLY A 247 34.99 -2.51 -16.83
C GLY A 247 33.82 -2.31 -15.88
N ASN A 248 33.19 -1.14 -16.00
CA ASN A 248 31.90 -0.74 -15.43
C ASN A 248 31.93 -0.23 -13.98
N SER A 249 31.55 1.04 -13.84
CA SER A 249 31.21 1.68 -12.58
C SER A 249 30.20 0.82 -11.81
N SER A 250 30.49 0.55 -10.55
CA SER A 250 29.72 -0.35 -9.68
C SER A 250 29.50 0.31 -8.33
N LEU A 251 28.36 0.04 -7.70
CA LEU A 251 28.09 0.56 -6.36
C LEU A 251 28.82 -0.32 -5.36
N VAL A 252 29.90 0.18 -4.74
CA VAL A 252 30.72 -0.61 -3.82
C VAL A 252 30.21 -0.43 -2.40
N ILE A 253 29.69 -1.52 -1.82
CA ILE A 253 29.18 -1.57 -0.45
C ILE A 253 30.09 -2.49 0.36
N ALA A 254 30.71 -1.94 1.40
CA ALA A 254 31.59 -2.70 2.29
C ALA A 254 30.93 -2.95 3.65
N PHE A 255 30.94 -4.20 4.12
CA PHE A 255 30.57 -4.53 5.48
C PHE A 255 31.77 -4.31 6.40
N VAL A 256 31.59 -3.54 7.48
CA VAL A 256 32.64 -3.29 8.47
C VAL A 256 32.81 -4.52 9.34
N GLY A 257 33.96 -5.18 9.23
CA GLY A 257 34.28 -6.42 9.93
C GLY A 257 35.09 -7.42 9.08
N ASN A 258 35.37 -8.59 9.67
CA ASN A 258 36.04 -9.69 9.00
C ASN A 258 35.11 -10.90 8.81
N PHE A 259 34.44 -10.90 7.66
CA PHE A 259 33.53 -11.98 7.24
C PHE A 259 34.19 -13.11 6.42
N SER A 260 35.45 -13.44 6.72
CA SER A 260 36.12 -14.62 6.13
C SER A 260 35.45 -15.91 6.60
N ARG A 261 35.24 -16.03 7.92
CA ARG A 261 34.75 -17.26 8.56
C ARG A 261 33.32 -17.15 9.04
N ASN A 262 33.00 -16.03 9.67
CA ASN A 262 31.70 -15.75 10.26
C ASN A 262 30.88 -14.86 9.32
N PRO A 263 29.56 -15.10 9.17
CA PRO A 263 28.72 -14.24 8.35
C PRO A 263 28.47 -12.88 9.03
N PRO A 264 28.12 -11.83 8.26
CA PRO A 264 27.64 -10.57 8.83
C PRO A 264 26.36 -10.77 9.64
N LYS A 265 26.08 -9.82 10.53
CA LYS A 265 24.83 -9.84 11.29
C LYS A 265 23.62 -9.64 10.38
N ASP A 266 22.50 -10.26 10.75
CA ASP A 266 21.22 -10.09 10.05
C ASP A 266 20.82 -8.63 9.85
N CYS A 267 21.11 -7.78 10.83
CA CYS A 267 20.77 -6.36 10.73
C CYS A 267 21.62 -5.62 9.69
N GLN A 268 22.90 -6.00 9.52
CA GLN A 268 23.77 -5.46 8.47
C GLN A 268 23.25 -5.88 7.11
N LEU A 269 22.88 -7.15 6.95
CA LEU A 269 22.29 -7.67 5.72
C LEU A 269 21.00 -6.92 5.36
N LYS A 270 20.11 -6.69 6.32
CA LYS A 270 18.88 -5.89 6.14
C LYS A 270 19.18 -4.44 5.79
N ALA A 271 20.17 -3.81 6.43
CA ALA A 271 20.56 -2.44 6.12
C ALA A 271 21.10 -2.33 4.67
N ALA A 272 21.89 -3.29 4.22
CA ALA A 272 22.38 -3.38 2.85
C ALA A 272 21.24 -3.60 1.83
N GLN A 273 20.25 -4.44 2.15
CA GLN A 273 19.07 -4.62 1.31
C GLN A 273 18.24 -3.34 1.20
N ALA A 274 18.03 -2.64 2.33
CA ALA A 274 17.33 -1.36 2.36
C ALA A 274 18.09 -0.28 1.55
N LEU A 275 19.43 -0.28 1.60
CA LEU A 275 20.27 0.60 0.79
C LEU A 275 20.12 0.33 -0.71
N ILE A 276 20.10 -0.94 -1.14
CA ILE A 276 19.86 -1.29 -2.55
C ILE A 276 18.48 -0.79 -2.99
N LEU A 277 17.44 -1.05 -2.18
CA LEU A 277 16.07 -0.63 -2.49
C LEU A 277 15.99 0.90 -2.65
N GLU A 278 16.59 1.65 -1.72
CA GLU A 278 16.65 3.11 -1.80
C GLU A 278 17.44 3.58 -3.04
N SER A 279 18.52 2.87 -3.40
CA SER A 279 19.32 3.16 -4.60
C SER A 279 18.50 3.00 -5.89
N VAL A 280 17.67 1.96 -5.99
CA VAL A 280 16.74 1.75 -7.12
C VAL A 280 15.66 2.83 -7.13
N LYS A 281 15.06 3.13 -5.97
CA LYS A 281 14.03 4.17 -5.81
C LYS A 281 14.54 5.55 -6.24
N ARG A 282 15.79 5.88 -5.92
CA ARG A 282 16.47 7.12 -6.33
C ARG A 282 16.91 7.13 -7.80
N LYS A 283 16.68 6.04 -8.55
CA LYS A 283 17.16 5.85 -9.94
C LYS A 283 18.69 5.94 -10.07
N LYS A 284 19.40 5.67 -8.98
CA LYS A 284 20.87 5.58 -8.94
C LYS A 284 21.36 4.17 -9.27
N LEU A 285 20.49 3.18 -9.14
CA LEU A 285 20.71 1.79 -9.53
C LEU A 285 19.59 1.36 -10.49
N GLN A 286 19.94 0.71 -11.60
CA GLN A 286 18.95 0.20 -12.56
C GLN A 286 18.20 -1.01 -11.97
N PRO A 287 16.90 -1.20 -12.26
CA PRO A 287 16.12 -2.33 -11.73
C PRO A 287 16.71 -3.71 -12.08
N GLU A 288 17.36 -3.84 -13.24
CA GLU A 288 18.03 -5.05 -13.72
C GLU A 288 19.50 -5.13 -13.27
N TYR A 289 19.80 -4.67 -12.05
CA TYR A 289 21.14 -4.71 -11.51
C TYR A 289 21.65 -6.14 -11.29
N LYS A 290 22.99 -6.29 -11.25
CA LYS A 290 23.68 -7.52 -10.90
C LYS A 290 24.42 -7.35 -9.58
N LEU A 291 24.32 -8.33 -8.69
CA LEU A 291 25.09 -8.35 -7.46
C LEU A 291 26.34 -9.21 -7.63
N PHE A 292 27.46 -8.71 -7.14
CA PHE A 292 28.73 -9.40 -7.09
C PHE A 292 29.30 -9.33 -5.68
N VAL A 293 30.12 -10.32 -5.33
CA VAL A 293 30.90 -10.32 -4.08
C VAL A 293 32.36 -10.45 -4.47
N LEU A 294 33.21 -9.54 -3.98
CA LEU A 294 34.64 -9.72 -4.09
C LEU A 294 35.08 -10.75 -3.05
N ALA A 295 35.35 -11.97 -3.50
CA ALA A 295 35.56 -13.14 -2.65
C ALA A 295 36.99 -13.29 -2.12
N ASN A 296 37.85 -12.28 -2.25
CA ASN A 296 39.18 -12.32 -1.65
C ASN A 296 39.01 -12.26 -0.13
N ASN A 297 39.09 -13.42 0.53
CA ASN A 297 38.88 -13.59 1.98
C ASN A 297 37.47 -13.32 2.51
N ALA A 298 36.41 -13.36 1.69
CA ALA A 298 35.04 -13.07 2.13
C ALA A 298 34.07 -14.27 1.97
N GLU A 299 34.53 -15.47 2.29
CA GLU A 299 33.78 -16.71 2.03
C GLU A 299 32.43 -16.78 2.77
N ALA A 300 32.38 -16.35 4.03
CA ALA A 300 31.14 -16.37 4.81
C ALA A 300 30.14 -15.33 4.31
N LEU A 301 30.62 -14.13 3.95
CA LEU A 301 29.79 -13.12 3.31
C LEU A 301 29.21 -13.64 1.98
N GLN A 302 30.03 -14.28 1.15
CA GLN A 302 29.59 -14.85 -0.12
C GLN A 302 28.53 -15.93 0.06
N ARG A 303 28.67 -16.79 1.08
CA ARG A 303 27.70 -17.84 1.43
C ARG A 303 26.32 -17.28 1.79
N GLU A 304 26.25 -16.09 2.38
CA GLU A 304 24.96 -15.43 2.66
C GLU A 304 24.39 -14.79 1.40
N LEU A 305 25.21 -13.98 0.71
CA LEU A 305 24.77 -13.19 -0.44
C LEU A 305 24.43 -14.03 -1.67
N MET A 306 24.92 -15.27 -1.78
CA MET A 306 24.56 -16.15 -2.90
C MET A 306 23.08 -16.49 -2.97
N HIS A 307 22.36 -16.38 -1.84
CA HIS A 307 20.92 -16.61 -1.77
C HIS A 307 20.10 -15.38 -2.15
N TRP A 308 20.73 -14.22 -2.36
CA TRP A 308 20.04 -13.00 -2.68
C TRP A 308 19.52 -12.99 -4.13
N PRO A 309 18.38 -12.33 -4.39
CA PRO A 309 17.91 -12.13 -5.75
C PRO A 309 18.96 -11.35 -6.55
N ARG A 310 19.10 -11.66 -7.85
CA ARG A 310 20.06 -11.01 -8.76
C ARG A 310 21.55 -11.23 -8.43
N TYR A 311 21.86 -12.16 -7.53
CA TYR A 311 23.23 -12.60 -7.32
C TYR A 311 23.81 -13.25 -8.59
N THR A 312 24.99 -12.77 -8.99
CA THR A 312 25.78 -13.35 -10.07
C THR A 312 27.06 -13.91 -9.47
N SER A 313 27.34 -15.20 -9.75
CA SER A 313 28.59 -15.83 -9.30
C SER A 313 29.80 -15.00 -9.73
N PRO A 314 30.83 -14.89 -8.88
CA PRO A 314 32.01 -14.10 -9.21
C PRO A 314 32.60 -14.56 -10.55
N ARG A 315 32.92 -13.61 -11.43
CA ARG A 315 33.93 -13.89 -12.44
C ARG A 315 35.22 -14.10 -11.66
N ARG A 316 35.87 -15.27 -11.80
CA ARG A 316 37.29 -15.39 -11.43
C ARG A 316 38.02 -14.35 -12.26
N MET A 317 38.33 -13.21 -11.64
CA MET A 317 39.17 -12.20 -12.26
C MET A 317 40.58 -12.77 -12.18
N LYS A 318 41.08 -13.16 -13.35
CA LYS A 318 42.36 -13.83 -13.54
C LYS A 318 43.44 -12.78 -13.74
#